data_AF-A0A535ZGW3-F1
#
_entry.id   AF-A0A535ZGW3-F1
#
_cell.length_a   1.000
_cell.length_b   1.000
_cell.length_c   1.000
_cell.angle_alpha   90.00
_cell.angle_beta   90.00
_cell.angle_gamma   90.00
#
_symmetry.space_group_name_H-M   'P 1'
#
loop_
_entity.id
_entity.type
_entity.pdbx_description
1 polymer ?
#
loop_
_entity_poly.entity_id
_entity_poly.type
_entity_poly.pdbx_seq_one_letter_code
_entity_poly.pdbx_strand_id
1 'polypeptide(L)'
;MHSRPAPRCSTISSVAGSRWTRTSWSGRWSRTRFAQTDEYDQWGFNSPIACLKAMCHMRGGAAADRVCVGEELEHLDSSAKALAAGEIGFLHLALIARTSVACGEKFDEARLLRHARKESLVKFEHTCTHAKHAADPEGVVDE
;
A
#
# COMPACT_ATOMS: atom_id res chain seq x y z
N MET A 1 -26.82 14.60 0.64
CA MET A 1 -26.18 13.47 1.34
C MET A 1 -27.17 12.32 1.40
N HIS A 2 -27.12 11.39 0.45
CA HIS A 2 -27.96 10.19 0.48
C HIS A 2 -27.02 8.99 0.61
N SER A 3 -26.77 8.57 1.85
CA SER A 3 -26.03 7.35 2.14
C SER A 3 -26.85 6.16 1.65
N ARG A 4 -26.41 5.55 0.55
CA ARG A 4 -26.96 4.26 0.10
C ARG A 4 -26.60 3.20 1.14
N PRO A 5 -27.54 2.34 1.55
CA PRO A 5 -27.25 1.30 2.53
C PRO A 5 -26.26 0.30 1.94
N ALA A 6 -25.22 -0.04 2.71
CA ALA A 6 -24.29 -1.10 2.36
C ALA A 6 -25.05 -2.42 2.09
N PRO A 7 -24.75 -3.15 1.00
CA PRO A 7 -25.41 -4.41 0.73
C PRO A 7 -25.11 -5.40 1.86
N ARG A 8 -26.16 -6.07 2.35
CA ARG A 8 -26.04 -7.11 3.39
C ARG A 8 -25.25 -8.29 2.83
N CYS A 9 -24.39 -8.84 3.67
CA CYS A 9 -23.44 -9.94 3.42
C CYS A 9 -24.03 -11.15 2.64
N SER A 10 -25.35 -11.35 2.64
CA SER A 10 -26.02 -12.44 1.93
C SER A 10 -26.06 -12.33 0.41
N THR A 11 -25.92 -11.14 -0.19
CA THR A 11 -25.91 -11.00 -1.67
C THR A 11 -24.56 -11.40 -2.29
N ILE A 12 -23.47 -11.34 -1.52
CA ILE A 12 -22.14 -11.82 -1.96
C ILE A 12 -22.14 -13.35 -2.06
N SER A 13 -22.95 -14.04 -1.24
CA SER A 13 -23.00 -15.50 -1.20
C SER A 13 -23.63 -16.15 -2.44
N SER A 14 -24.52 -15.49 -3.19
CA SER A 14 -25.09 -16.15 -4.39
C SER A 14 -24.11 -16.22 -5.58
N VAL A 15 -23.04 -15.40 -5.55
CA VAL A 15 -21.89 -15.48 -6.46
C VAL A 15 -20.75 -16.34 -5.87
N ALA A 16 -20.82 -16.70 -4.59
CA ALA A 16 -19.80 -17.50 -3.89
C ALA A 16 -19.99 -19.03 -4.01
N GLY A 17 -20.83 -19.49 -4.94
CA GLY A 17 -21.15 -20.92 -5.13
C GLY A 17 -20.16 -21.70 -5.99
N SER A 18 -19.12 -21.09 -6.53
CA SER A 18 -18.14 -21.78 -7.36
C SER A 18 -16.73 -21.38 -6.96
N ARG A 19 -16.13 -22.22 -6.13
CA ARG A 19 -14.68 -22.49 -6.03
C ARG A 19 -13.90 -21.75 -7.11
N TRP A 20 -13.47 -20.53 -6.78
CA TRP A 20 -12.81 -19.57 -7.67
C TRP A 20 -11.51 -20.18 -8.19
N THR A 21 -11.56 -20.83 -9.35
CA THR A 21 -10.37 -21.33 -10.02
C THR A 21 -9.64 -20.19 -10.71
N ARG A 22 -8.32 -20.38 -10.80
CA ARG A 22 -7.22 -19.49 -11.18
C ARG A 22 -7.35 -18.72 -12.53
N THR A 23 -8.47 -18.78 -13.25
CA THR A 23 -8.54 -18.43 -14.68
C THR A 23 -9.55 -17.37 -15.10
N SER A 24 -10.32 -16.72 -14.21
CA SER A 24 -11.14 -15.54 -14.58
C SER A 24 -10.36 -14.21 -14.65
N TRP A 25 -9.03 -14.29 -14.63
CA TRP A 25 -8.12 -13.16 -14.48
C TRP A 25 -7.65 -12.66 -15.86
N SER A 26 -8.57 -12.28 -16.73
CA SER A 26 -8.24 -11.73 -18.04
C SER A 26 -8.86 -10.35 -18.23
N GLY A 27 -8.01 -9.32 -18.24
CA GLY A 27 -8.23 -8.17 -19.13
C GLY A 27 -8.22 -6.75 -18.55
N ARG A 28 -8.32 -6.52 -17.23
CA ARG A 28 -8.45 -5.14 -16.69
C ARG A 28 -7.57 -4.83 -15.47
N TRP A 29 -6.59 -5.65 -15.17
CA TRP A 29 -5.84 -5.55 -13.91
C TRP A 29 -4.42 -5.02 -14.14
N SER A 30 -4.25 -3.71 -14.19
CA SER A 30 -2.96 -3.09 -13.84
C SER A 30 -2.96 -2.84 -12.34
N ARG A 31 -2.08 -3.54 -11.60
CA ARG A 31 -2.00 -3.50 -10.13
C ARG A 31 -1.76 -2.11 -9.55
N THR A 32 -1.23 -1.18 -10.34
CA THR A 32 -0.92 0.19 -9.89
C THR A 32 -2.17 1.06 -9.79
N ARG A 33 -3.17 0.83 -10.64
CA ARG A 33 -4.31 1.76 -10.74
C ARG A 33 -5.35 1.58 -9.63
N PHE A 34 -5.43 0.39 -9.02
CA PHE A 34 -6.49 0.06 -8.05
C PHE A 34 -6.49 0.93 -6.79
N ALA A 35 -5.31 1.39 -6.34
CA ALA A 35 -5.22 2.24 -5.16
C ALA A 35 -5.76 3.66 -5.42
N GLN A 36 -5.72 4.12 -6.67
CA GLN A 36 -6.16 5.46 -7.08
C GLN A 36 -7.61 5.50 -7.57
N THR A 37 -8.41 4.48 -7.25
CA THR A 37 -9.74 4.30 -7.84
C THR A 37 -10.79 3.88 -6.82
N ASP A 38 -12.04 4.32 -7.02
CA ASP A 38 -13.19 4.00 -6.15
C ASP A 38 -13.83 2.63 -6.46
N GLU A 39 -13.11 1.75 -7.17
CA GLU A 39 -13.56 0.43 -7.62
C GLU A 39 -14.04 -0.45 -6.46
N TYR A 40 -13.53 -0.22 -5.25
CA TYR A 40 -13.92 -0.94 -4.04
C TYR A 40 -15.37 -0.63 -3.60
N ASP A 41 -15.89 0.57 -3.88
CA ASP A 41 -17.28 0.96 -3.57
C ASP A 41 -18.27 0.15 -4.40
N GLN A 42 -17.91 -0.15 -5.65
CA GLN A 42 -18.73 -0.97 -6.55
C GLN A 42 -18.88 -2.41 -6.05
N TRP A 43 -17.97 -2.86 -5.19
CA TRP A 43 -18.01 -4.18 -4.55
C TRP A 43 -18.52 -4.14 -3.10
N GLY A 44 -18.99 -2.98 -2.65
CA GLY A 44 -19.61 -2.81 -1.34
C GLY A 44 -18.60 -2.76 -0.19
N PHE A 45 -17.32 -2.51 -0.48
CA PHE A 45 -16.32 -2.23 0.56
C PHE A 45 -16.27 -0.73 0.84
N ASN A 46 -15.83 -0.36 2.04
CA ASN A 46 -15.69 1.03 2.47
C ASN A 46 -14.24 1.55 2.40
N SER A 47 -13.31 0.73 1.89
CA SER A 47 -11.91 1.09 1.68
C SER A 47 -11.21 0.08 0.77
N PRO A 48 -10.14 0.50 0.06
CA PRO A 48 -9.26 -0.41 -0.69
C PRO A 48 -8.64 -1.50 0.21
N ILE A 49 -8.31 -1.16 1.46
CA ILE A 49 -7.72 -2.09 2.43
C ILE A 49 -8.70 -3.20 2.79
N ALA A 50 -9.96 -2.86 3.09
CA ALA A 50 -11.00 -3.86 3.39
C ALA A 50 -11.24 -4.80 2.19
N CYS A 51 -11.22 -4.22 0.99
CA CYS A 51 -11.33 -4.96 -0.26
C CYS A 51 -10.19 -5.97 -0.44
N LEU A 52 -8.94 -5.53 -0.30
CA LEU A 52 -7.75 -6.41 -0.40
C LEU A 52 -7.71 -7.50 0.67
N LYS A 53 -8.11 -7.20 1.90
CA LYS A 53 -8.21 -8.20 2.97
C LYS A 53 -9.20 -9.30 2.60
N ALA A 54 -10.38 -8.93 2.11
CA ALA A 54 -11.45 -9.85 1.76
C ALA A 54 -11.13 -10.70 0.52
N MET A 55 -10.64 -10.07 -0.55
CA MET A 55 -10.39 -10.76 -1.83
C MET A 55 -9.06 -11.50 -1.89
N CYS A 56 -8.02 -10.96 -1.24
CA CYS A 56 -6.67 -11.51 -1.33
C CYS A 56 -6.23 -12.21 -0.04
N HIS A 57 -7.12 -12.37 0.94
CA HIS A 57 -6.85 -13.00 2.23
C HIS A 57 -5.62 -12.42 2.95
N MET A 58 -5.40 -11.12 2.80
CA MET A 58 -4.25 -10.42 3.37
C MET A 58 -4.52 -9.95 4.80
N ARG A 59 -3.45 -9.88 5.62
CA ARG A 59 -3.49 -9.15 6.89
C ARG A 59 -3.61 -7.65 6.63
N GLY A 60 -4.14 -6.91 7.61
CA GLY A 60 -4.39 -5.47 7.50
C GLY A 60 -3.16 -4.66 7.09
N GLY A 61 -2.02 -4.84 7.78
CA GLY A 61 -0.78 -4.12 7.45
C GLY A 61 -0.27 -4.44 6.03
N ALA A 62 -0.31 -5.71 5.62
CA ALA A 62 0.11 -6.11 4.27
C ALA A 62 -0.80 -5.57 3.15
N ALA A 63 -2.08 -5.35 3.45
CA ALA A 63 -3.01 -4.69 2.55
C ALA A 63 -2.76 -3.17 2.52
N ALA A 64 -2.58 -2.54 3.68
CA ALA A 64 -2.25 -1.11 3.80
C ALA A 64 -0.95 -0.76 3.04
N ASP A 65 0.09 -1.59 3.18
CA ASP A 65 1.36 -1.40 2.46
C ASP A 65 1.16 -1.40 0.93
N ARG A 66 0.26 -2.24 0.41
CA ARG A 66 -0.01 -2.28 -1.04
C ARG A 66 -0.79 -1.07 -1.53
N VAL A 67 -1.71 -0.56 -0.72
CA VAL A 67 -2.47 0.66 -1.03
C VAL A 67 -1.51 1.85 -1.04
N CYS A 68 -0.76 2.05 0.04
CA CYS A 68 0.21 3.14 0.17
C CYS A 68 1.28 3.11 -0.94
N VAL A 69 1.85 1.94 -1.26
CA VAL A 69 2.79 1.84 -2.39
C VAL A 69 2.13 2.17 -3.72
N GLY A 70 0.86 1.78 -3.91
CA GLY A 70 0.13 2.09 -5.14
C GLY A 70 -0.15 3.58 -5.31
N GLU A 71 -0.51 4.27 -4.22
CA GLU A 71 -0.73 5.72 -4.18
C GLU A 71 0.55 6.50 -4.44
N GLU A 72 1.66 6.10 -3.82
CA GLU A 72 2.94 6.83 -3.90
C GLU A 72 3.79 6.48 -5.12
N LEU A 73 3.41 5.49 -5.94
CA LEU A 73 4.31 4.93 -6.96
C LEU A 73 4.76 5.97 -7.99
N GLU A 74 3.89 6.93 -8.32
CA GLU A 74 4.18 8.02 -9.26
C GLU A 74 5.25 9.00 -8.74
N HIS A 75 5.49 9.00 -7.42
CA HIS A 75 6.48 9.84 -6.76
C HIS A 75 7.74 9.07 -6.34
N LEU A 76 7.78 7.75 -6.60
CA LEU A 76 8.84 6.83 -6.15
C LEU A 76 9.50 6.10 -7.31
N ASP A 77 9.74 6.80 -8.42
CA ASP A 77 10.30 6.23 -9.65
C ASP A 77 11.63 5.50 -9.41
N SER A 78 12.51 6.05 -8.58
CA SER A 78 13.84 5.47 -8.33
C SER A 78 13.72 4.15 -7.56
N SER A 79 12.85 4.14 -6.56
CA SER A 79 12.59 2.99 -5.70
C SER A 79 11.82 1.91 -6.44
N ALA A 80 10.88 2.28 -7.31
CA ALA A 80 10.18 1.35 -8.20
C ALA A 80 11.15 0.65 -9.17
N LYS A 81 12.08 1.39 -9.77
CA LYS A 81 13.14 0.83 -10.63
C LYS A 81 14.07 -0.11 -9.84
N ALA A 82 14.46 0.26 -8.62
CA ALA A 82 15.29 -0.58 -7.77
C ALA A 82 14.58 -1.89 -7.36
N LEU A 83 13.28 -1.84 -7.09
CA LEU A 83 12.46 -3.03 -6.85
C LEU A 83 12.43 -3.93 -8.09
N ALA A 84 12.19 -3.35 -9.28
CA ALA A 84 12.14 -4.10 -10.53
C ALA A 84 13.51 -4.74 -10.88
N ALA A 85 14.62 -4.08 -10.54
CA ALA A 85 15.97 -4.61 -10.69
C ALA A 85 16.34 -5.67 -9.62
N GLY A 86 15.50 -5.89 -8.60
CA GLY A 86 15.78 -6.82 -7.50
C GLY A 86 16.80 -6.31 -6.49
N GLU A 87 17.15 -5.02 -6.53
CA GLU A 87 18.10 -4.39 -5.60
C GLU A 87 17.50 -4.20 -4.21
N ILE A 88 16.17 -4.06 -4.13
CA ILE A 88 15.42 -3.96 -2.89
C ILE A 88 14.18 -4.87 -2.94
N GLY A 89 13.77 -5.38 -1.78
CA GLY A 89 12.51 -6.12 -1.64
C GLY A 89 11.28 -5.20 -1.49
N PHE A 90 10.08 -5.76 -1.70
CA PHE A 90 8.81 -5.01 -1.60
C PHE A 90 8.61 -4.32 -0.23
N LEU A 91 9.05 -4.95 0.86
CA LEU A 91 8.94 -4.34 2.20
C LEU A 91 9.82 -3.09 2.35
N HIS A 92 10.95 -2.99 1.65
CA HIS A 92 11.72 -1.74 1.59
C HIS A 92 10.94 -0.66 0.84
N LEU A 93 10.34 -0.99 -0.31
CA LEU A 93 9.50 -0.04 -1.04
C LEU A 93 8.31 0.44 -0.19
N ALA A 94 7.66 -0.46 0.54
CA ALA A 94 6.57 -0.09 1.45
C ALA A 94 7.04 0.86 2.57
N LEU A 95 8.22 0.61 3.15
CA LEU A 95 8.83 1.52 4.13
C LEU A 95 9.15 2.90 3.53
N ILE A 96 9.68 2.94 2.31
CA ILE A 96 9.95 4.18 1.57
C ILE A 96 8.65 4.94 1.33
N ALA A 97 7.60 4.29 0.84
CA ALA A 97 6.29 4.91 0.59
C ALA A 97 5.67 5.50 1.87
N ARG A 98 5.62 4.73 2.96
CA ARG A 98 5.13 5.25 4.25
C ARG A 98 5.98 6.41 4.80
N THR A 99 7.26 6.47 4.42
CA THR A 99 8.15 7.56 4.83
C THR A 99 7.97 8.78 3.95
N SER A 100 7.70 8.60 2.66
CA SER A 100 7.28 9.67 1.73
C SER A 100 6.05 10.41 2.28
N VAL A 101 4.98 9.67 2.57
CA VAL A 101 3.73 10.24 3.11
C VAL A 101 3.98 11.00 4.42
N ALA A 102 4.78 10.45 5.33
CA ALA A 102 5.04 11.06 6.64
C ALA A 102 5.97 12.29 6.56
N CYS A 103 6.94 12.30 5.64
CA CYS A 103 7.90 13.38 5.49
C CYS A 103 7.39 14.51 4.57
N GLY A 104 6.41 14.24 3.70
CA GLY A 104 5.88 15.19 2.74
C GLY A 104 6.98 15.82 1.90
N GLU A 105 6.98 17.16 1.80
CA GLU A 105 7.99 17.91 1.02
C GLU A 105 9.44 17.73 1.51
N LYS A 106 9.64 17.30 2.77
CA LYS A 106 10.98 17.07 3.34
C LYS A 106 11.56 15.69 2.97
N PHE A 107 10.81 14.89 2.22
CA PHE A 107 11.22 13.56 1.82
C PHE A 107 12.39 13.58 0.82
N ASP A 108 13.43 12.81 1.10
CA ASP A 108 14.56 12.58 0.19
C ASP A 108 14.59 11.09 -0.22
N GLU A 109 13.97 10.79 -1.35
CA GLU A 109 13.90 9.44 -1.92
C GLU A 109 15.31 8.85 -2.12
N ALA A 110 16.22 9.63 -2.70
CA ALA A 110 17.55 9.17 -3.06
C ALA A 110 18.35 8.76 -1.83
N ARG A 111 18.22 9.49 -0.71
CA ARG A 111 18.85 9.15 0.55
C ARG A 111 18.30 7.84 1.12
N LEU A 112 16.98 7.70 1.24
CA LEU A 112 16.36 6.48 1.77
C LEU A 112 16.67 5.26 0.91
N LEU A 113 16.64 5.40 -0.42
CA LEU A 113 16.97 4.31 -1.34
C LEU A 113 18.43 3.83 -1.19
N ARG A 114 19.39 4.73 -0.91
CA ARG A 114 20.78 4.34 -0.62
C ARG A 114 20.88 3.46 0.64
N HIS A 115 20.06 3.73 1.66
CA HIS A 115 20.01 2.91 2.86
C HIS A 115 19.33 1.56 2.58
N ALA A 116 18.20 1.55 1.87
CA ALA A 116 17.45 0.34 1.53
C ALA A 116 18.29 -0.71 0.78
N ARG A 117 19.24 -0.29 -0.08
CA ARG A 117 20.14 -1.19 -0.82
C ARG A 117 21.22 -1.85 0.05
N LYS A 118 21.53 -1.29 1.22
CA LYS A 118 22.69 -1.68 2.04
C LYS A 118 22.28 -2.32 3.36
N GLU A 119 21.13 -1.94 3.90
CA GLU A 119 20.69 -2.30 5.23
C GLU A 119 19.79 -3.54 5.18
N SER A 120 19.81 -4.33 6.26
CA SER A 120 18.75 -5.32 6.48
C SER A 120 17.43 -4.60 6.72
N LEU A 121 16.32 -5.28 6.45
CA LEU A 121 14.99 -4.70 6.61
C LEU A 121 14.77 -4.12 8.02
N VAL A 122 15.21 -4.84 9.07
CA VAL A 122 15.07 -4.40 10.46
C VAL A 122 15.85 -3.10 10.72
N LYS A 123 17.08 -3.00 10.20
CA LYS A 123 17.87 -1.77 10.35
C LYS A 123 17.26 -0.62 9.55
N PHE A 124 16.80 -0.91 8.35
CA PHE A 124 16.17 0.07 7.47
C PHE A 124 14.87 0.64 8.05
N GLU A 125 14.09 -0.18 8.77
CA GLU A 125 12.90 0.27 9.50
C GLU A 125 13.26 1.37 10.51
N HIS A 126 14.33 1.18 11.29
CA HIS A 126 14.82 2.21 12.23
C HIS A 126 15.26 3.47 11.49
N THR A 127 15.97 3.33 10.36
CA THR A 127 16.36 4.46 9.50
C THR A 127 15.13 5.26 9.03
N CYS A 128 14.05 4.58 8.65
CA CYS A 128 12.79 5.23 8.27
C CYS A 128 12.13 5.95 9.44
N THR A 129 12.07 5.32 10.62
CA THR A 129 11.55 5.95 11.84
C THR A 129 12.31 7.23 12.18
N HIS A 130 13.65 7.20 12.13
CA HIS A 130 14.46 8.39 12.33
C HIS A 130 14.21 9.48 11.27
N ALA A 131 14.01 9.10 10.01
CA ALA A 131 13.69 10.07 8.96
C ALA A 131 12.35 10.77 9.21
N LYS A 132 11.34 10.05 9.70
CA LYS A 132 10.04 10.63 10.07
C LYS A 132 10.18 11.61 11.23
N HIS A 133 10.86 11.22 12.31
CA HIS A 133 11.12 12.11 13.44
C HIS A 133 11.93 13.35 13.07
N ALA A 134 12.88 13.22 12.13
CA ALA A 134 13.64 14.38 11.66
C ALA A 134 12.81 15.34 10.80
N ALA A 135 11.80 14.83 10.07
CA ALA A 135 10.90 15.64 9.26
C ALA A 135 9.83 16.35 10.09
N ASP A 136 9.41 15.75 11.20
CA ASP A 136 8.48 16.33 12.18
C ASP A 136 9.03 16.21 13.61
N PRO A 137 9.91 17.14 14.03
CA PRO A 137 10.48 17.14 15.37
C PRO A 137 9.48 17.56 16.46
N GLU A 138 8.36 18.21 16.11
CA GLU A 138 7.34 18.65 17.07
C GLU A 138 6.28 17.58 17.34
N GLY A 139 6.09 16.59 16.45
CA GLY A 139 5.19 15.45 16.68
C GLY A 139 5.62 14.46 17.79
N VAL A 140 6.70 14.73 18.52
CA VAL A 140 7.27 13.84 19.57
C VAL A 140 6.82 14.21 20.99
N VAL A 141 6.17 15.36 21.20
CA VAL A 141 5.79 15.79 22.56
C VAL A 141 4.47 15.19 23.09
N ASP A 142 3.81 14.30 22.36
CA ASP A 142 2.47 13.80 22.70
C ASP A 142 2.30 12.25 22.62
N GLU A 143 3.37 11.48 22.95
CA GLU A 143 3.28 10.01 23.07
C GLU A 143 3.51 9.50 24.50
#